data_AF-A0A518HCT4-F1
#
_entry.id   AF-A0A518HCT4-F1
#
_cell.length_a   1.000
_cell.length_b   1.000
_cell.length_c   1.000
_cell.angle_alpha   90.00
_cell.angle_beta   90.00
_cell.angle_gamma   90.00
#
_symmetry.space_group_name_H-M   'P 1'
#
loop_
_entity.id
_entity.type
_entity.pdbx_description
1 polymer ?
#
loop_
_entity_poly.entity_id
_entity_poly.type
_entity_poly.pdbx_seq_one_letter_code
_entity_poly.pdbx_strand_id
1 'polypeptide(L)'
;MHTIHGWAGLRLAGLALAFGLVAPSAFADEIETDVDETVVDEIATTQVLEPVAAEPVPASPLMRFSTAGTFGDTAKVTNGNLLNYNGIIQQTVRTPSNISLGEFQVLPDLGANVSTTYEDMPFTIALTVGEVNGQAPSPNDTPIFIDGVLNGVITGETQSSVTATFNLDPDNLPTFQVGDFIAKITKIDPVDIAPFTTNGGRTSIQGRIEAVQIPEPASIAVFLVALAGGLGLRRRALAHKAA
;
A
#
# COMPACT_ATOMS: atom_id res chain seq x y z
N MET A 1 -43.76 -23.81 13.01
CA MET A 1 -44.19 -22.48 12.53
C MET A 1 -44.23 -21.55 13.74
N HIS A 2 -43.20 -20.74 13.93
CA HIS A 2 -43.23 -19.62 14.88
C HIS A 2 -42.39 -18.49 14.29
N THR A 3 -43.08 -17.44 13.87
CA THR A 3 -42.56 -16.15 13.43
C THR A 3 -42.39 -15.26 14.65
N ILE A 4 -41.21 -14.64 14.82
CA ILE A 4 -41.03 -13.56 15.78
C ILE A 4 -40.43 -12.37 15.03
N HIS A 5 -41.27 -11.34 14.89
CA HIS A 5 -40.90 -9.98 14.52
C HIS A 5 -40.35 -9.26 15.76
N GLY A 6 -39.34 -8.41 15.57
CA GLY A 6 -38.86 -7.50 16.60
C GLY A 6 -37.95 -6.42 16.01
N TRP A 7 -38.54 -5.27 15.71
CA TRP A 7 -37.92 -4.04 15.21
C TRP A 7 -37.45 -3.13 16.36
N ALA A 8 -36.55 -2.21 16.00
CA ALA A 8 -36.29 -0.90 16.59
C ALA A 8 -35.32 -0.77 17.78
N GLY A 9 -34.26 0.02 17.56
CA GLY A 9 -33.39 0.52 18.62
C GLY A 9 -32.17 1.31 18.13
N LEU A 10 -32.26 2.11 17.07
CA LEU A 10 -31.15 2.95 16.63
C LEU A 10 -31.05 4.19 17.54
N ARG A 11 -30.11 4.19 18.49
CA ARG A 11 -29.76 5.37 19.30
C ARG A 11 -28.53 6.05 18.71
N LEU A 12 -28.75 7.22 18.12
CA LEU A 12 -27.71 8.15 17.69
C LEU A 12 -27.21 8.91 18.93
N ALA A 13 -25.98 8.64 19.39
CA ALA A 13 -25.32 9.43 20.43
C ALA A 13 -24.33 10.38 19.76
N GLY A 14 -24.59 11.68 19.88
CA GLY A 14 -23.69 12.74 19.42
C GLY A 14 -22.45 12.80 20.31
N LEU A 15 -21.28 12.68 19.70
CA LEU A 15 -19.99 12.90 20.34
C LEU A 15 -19.53 14.34 20.03
N ALA A 16 -19.45 15.16 21.06
CA ALA A 16 -18.94 16.53 20.97
C ALA A 16 -17.40 16.53 20.85
N LEU A 17 -16.89 17.14 19.79
CA LEU A 17 -15.47 17.43 19.57
C LEU A 17 -15.07 18.65 20.39
N ALA A 18 -14.23 18.45 21.42
CA ALA A 18 -13.50 19.52 22.09
C ALA A 18 -12.14 19.72 21.40
N PHE A 19 -12.04 20.75 20.56
CA PHE A 19 -10.76 21.19 19.98
C PHE A 19 -10.01 22.03 21.00
N GLY A 20 -8.96 21.46 21.59
CA GLY A 20 -7.94 22.19 22.34
C GLY A 20 -6.93 22.83 21.37
N LEU A 21 -6.96 24.16 21.28
CA LEU A 21 -5.93 24.98 20.65
C LEU A 21 -4.64 24.90 21.48
N VAL A 22 -3.60 24.25 20.94
CA VAL A 22 -2.23 24.35 21.45
C VAL A 22 -1.52 25.43 20.62
N ALA A 23 -1.08 26.49 21.29
CA ALA A 23 -0.31 27.57 20.68
C ALA A 23 1.12 27.09 20.36
N PRO A 24 1.72 27.46 19.22
CA PRO A 24 3.13 27.21 18.96
C PRO A 24 4.01 28.22 19.72
N SER A 25 4.93 27.71 20.53
CA SER A 25 6.02 28.48 21.14
C SER A 25 7.05 28.85 20.07
N ALA A 26 7.25 30.14 19.84
CA ALA A 26 8.30 30.67 18.98
C ALA A 26 9.68 30.44 19.62
N PHE A 27 10.51 29.62 18.97
CA PHE A 27 11.95 29.60 19.20
C PHE A 27 12.59 30.50 18.14
N ALA A 28 13.08 31.66 18.57
CA ALA A 28 14.00 32.47 17.80
C ALA A 28 15.40 31.92 18.09
N ASP A 29 16.00 31.28 17.09
CA ASP A 29 17.41 30.87 17.12
C ASP A 29 18.19 31.89 16.28
N GLU A 30 19.18 32.50 16.92
CA GLU A 30 19.98 33.61 16.41
C GLU A 30 21.15 33.02 15.63
N ILE A 31 21.05 33.02 14.30
CA ILE A 31 22.10 32.52 13.41
C ILE A 31 23.13 33.64 13.20
N GLU A 32 24.25 33.54 13.90
CA GLU A 32 25.47 34.30 13.60
C GLU A 32 26.04 33.82 12.24
N THR A 33 26.00 34.71 11.25
CA THR A 33 26.68 34.53 9.98
C THR A 33 28.04 35.25 10.03
N ASP A 34 29.09 34.49 10.33
CA ASP A 34 30.46 34.90 10.00
C ASP A 34 30.65 34.76 8.48
N VAL A 35 30.69 35.91 7.81
CA VAL A 35 31.00 36.02 6.38
C VAL A 35 32.52 36.17 6.25
N ASP A 36 33.18 35.04 5.97
CA ASP A 36 34.59 35.04 5.54
C ASP A 36 34.65 35.35 4.03
N GLU A 37 35.01 36.60 3.73
CA GLU A 37 35.09 37.16 2.39
C GLU A 37 36.49 36.90 1.80
N THR A 38 36.77 35.66 1.40
CA THR A 38 37.93 35.38 0.53
C THR A 38 37.47 35.30 -0.92
N VAL A 39 37.59 36.44 -1.60
CA VAL A 39 37.45 36.61 -3.04
C VAL A 39 38.56 35.82 -3.75
N VAL A 40 38.18 34.77 -4.47
CA VAL A 40 39.01 34.20 -5.54
C VAL A 40 38.17 34.21 -6.81
N ASP A 41 38.57 35.10 -7.74
CA ASP A 41 38.06 35.21 -9.10
C ASP A 41 38.24 33.87 -9.83
N GLU A 42 37.21 33.03 -9.84
CA GLU A 42 37.06 31.95 -10.80
C GLU A 42 35.98 32.36 -11.79
N ILE A 43 36.42 32.74 -13.00
CA ILE A 43 35.56 33.12 -14.12
C ILE A 43 34.79 31.85 -14.54
N ALA A 44 33.63 31.65 -13.91
CA ALA A 44 32.71 30.58 -14.22
C ALA A 44 32.20 30.77 -15.65
N THR A 45 32.68 29.91 -16.55
CA THR A 45 32.10 29.72 -17.87
C THR A 45 30.62 29.40 -17.66
N THR A 46 29.76 30.36 -17.99
CA THR A 46 28.31 30.19 -17.95
C THR A 46 27.97 29.15 -19.01
N GLN A 47 27.95 27.87 -18.62
CA GLN A 47 27.38 26.84 -19.46
C GLN A 47 25.90 27.15 -19.58
N VAL A 48 25.49 27.58 -20.77
CA VAL A 48 24.09 27.68 -21.17
C VAL A 48 23.57 26.24 -21.13
N LEU A 49 23.03 25.84 -19.98
CA LEU A 49 22.33 24.58 -19.84
C LEU A 49 21.11 24.67 -20.76
N GLU A 50 21.17 23.96 -21.88
CA GLU A 50 20.01 23.79 -22.74
C GLU A 50 18.85 23.29 -21.86
N PRO A 51 17.62 23.83 -22.04
CA PRO A 51 16.49 23.41 -21.24
C PRO A 51 16.24 21.93 -21.51
N VAL A 52 16.67 21.08 -20.58
CA VAL A 52 16.33 19.65 -20.59
C VAL A 52 14.82 19.60 -20.54
N ALA A 53 14.21 19.18 -21.64
CA ALA A 53 12.76 19.00 -21.71
C ALA A 53 12.36 18.08 -20.56
N ALA A 54 11.57 18.60 -19.62
CA ALA A 54 11.11 17.82 -18.49
C ALA A 54 10.33 16.62 -19.04
N GLU A 55 10.76 15.41 -18.70
CA GLU A 55 10.02 14.22 -19.09
C GLU A 55 8.62 14.29 -18.48
N PRO A 56 7.57 13.93 -19.23
CA PRO A 56 6.21 13.93 -18.72
C PRO A 56 6.14 13.01 -17.50
N VAL A 57 5.77 13.58 -16.34
CA VAL A 57 5.57 12.80 -15.12
C VAL A 57 4.37 11.89 -15.34
N PRO A 58 4.51 10.56 -15.22
CA PRO A 58 3.40 9.65 -15.44
C PRO A 58 2.30 9.90 -14.40
N ALA A 59 1.04 9.88 -14.85
CA ALA A 59 -0.09 10.13 -13.98
C ALA A 59 -0.27 8.98 -12.97
N SER A 60 -0.35 9.30 -11.68
CA SER A 60 -0.66 8.31 -10.62
C SER A 60 -2.09 7.76 -10.78
N PRO A 61 -2.26 6.46 -11.09
CA PRO A 61 -3.59 5.90 -11.30
C PRO A 61 -4.38 5.85 -9.98
N LEU A 62 -5.68 6.13 -10.07
CA LEU A 62 -6.63 6.05 -8.97
C LEU A 62 -7.27 4.66 -8.95
N MET A 63 -7.08 3.92 -7.86
CA MET A 63 -7.55 2.55 -7.69
C MET A 63 -8.67 2.50 -6.64
N ARG A 64 -9.73 1.73 -6.90
CA ARG A 64 -10.77 1.37 -5.93
C ARG A 64 -10.67 -0.11 -5.60
N PHE A 65 -10.50 -0.44 -4.32
CA PHE A 65 -10.32 -1.82 -3.87
C PHE A 65 -11.15 -2.15 -2.63
N SER A 66 -11.32 -3.44 -2.39
CA SER A 66 -11.90 -3.99 -1.17
C SER A 66 -11.00 -5.12 -0.67
N THR A 67 -11.05 -5.40 0.63
CA THR A 67 -10.37 -6.55 1.21
C THR A 67 -11.36 -7.41 1.98
N ALA A 68 -11.11 -8.72 1.95
CA ALA A 68 -11.77 -9.70 2.80
C ALA A 68 -10.69 -10.60 3.39
N GLY A 69 -10.95 -11.20 4.55
CA GLY A 69 -9.97 -12.04 5.22
C GLY A 69 -10.64 -13.24 5.85
N THR A 70 -9.92 -14.35 5.87
CA THR A 70 -10.35 -15.61 6.46
C THR A 70 -9.22 -16.20 7.28
N PHE A 71 -9.55 -16.78 8.42
CA PHE A 71 -8.63 -17.62 9.18
C PHE A 71 -8.77 -19.07 8.73
N GLY A 72 -7.65 -19.77 8.64
CA GLY A 72 -7.60 -21.16 8.16
C GLY A 72 -7.82 -22.18 9.29
N ASP A 73 -6.91 -23.13 9.42
CA ASP A 73 -7.06 -24.28 10.31
C ASP A 73 -7.15 -23.88 11.79
N THR A 74 -8.33 -24.05 12.37
CA THR A 74 -8.61 -23.75 13.79
C THR A 74 -7.99 -24.77 14.75
N ALA A 75 -7.50 -25.91 14.26
CA ALA A 75 -6.75 -26.87 15.10
C ALA A 75 -5.42 -26.28 15.63
N LYS A 76 -4.95 -25.19 15.02
CA LYS A 76 -3.76 -24.41 15.40
C LYS A 76 -4.03 -23.34 16.46
N VAL A 77 -5.24 -23.34 17.05
CA VAL A 77 -5.64 -22.40 18.09
C VAL A 77 -6.20 -23.12 19.31
N THR A 78 -5.73 -22.76 20.51
CA THR A 78 -6.32 -23.25 21.75
C THR A 78 -7.50 -22.39 22.18
N ASN A 79 -8.54 -22.98 22.78
CA ASN A 79 -9.72 -22.25 23.31
C ASN A 79 -10.54 -21.45 22.28
N GLY A 80 -10.35 -21.72 20.98
CA GLY A 80 -11.10 -21.09 19.89
C GLY A 80 -10.50 -19.76 19.44
N ASN A 81 -10.82 -19.37 18.21
CA ASN A 81 -10.29 -18.13 17.64
C ASN A 81 -11.00 -16.90 18.23
N LEU A 82 -10.23 -16.04 18.90
CA LEU A 82 -10.67 -14.75 19.42
C LEU A 82 -10.44 -13.59 18.44
N LEU A 83 -9.87 -13.84 17.27
CA LEU A 83 -9.60 -12.81 16.27
C LEU A 83 -10.71 -12.75 15.24
N ASN A 84 -11.15 -11.53 14.96
CA ASN A 84 -11.94 -11.20 13.79
C ASN A 84 -11.08 -10.39 12.81
N TYR A 85 -11.39 -10.49 11.52
CA TYR A 85 -10.79 -9.65 10.49
C TYR A 85 -11.85 -8.70 9.94
N ASN A 86 -11.62 -7.40 10.07
CA ASN A 86 -12.48 -6.39 9.46
C ASN A 86 -11.82 -5.90 8.16
N GLY A 87 -12.38 -6.34 7.04
CA GLY A 87 -11.96 -5.92 5.72
C GLY A 87 -12.41 -4.50 5.36
N ILE A 88 -11.88 -4.00 4.26
CA ILE A 88 -12.20 -2.69 3.71
C ILE A 88 -13.20 -2.85 2.56
N ILE A 89 -14.13 -1.91 2.45
CA ILE A 89 -15.12 -1.88 1.39
C ILE A 89 -14.88 -0.64 0.52
N GLN A 90 -14.53 -0.86 -0.75
CA GLN A 90 -14.47 0.16 -1.80
C GLN A 90 -13.62 1.41 -1.47
N GLN A 91 -12.46 1.24 -0.83
CA GLN A 91 -11.53 2.34 -0.59
C GLN A 91 -10.84 2.78 -1.87
N THR A 92 -10.60 4.08 -2.02
CA THR A 92 -9.85 4.65 -3.15
C THR A 92 -8.47 5.12 -2.75
N VAL A 93 -7.48 4.91 -3.63
CA VAL A 93 -6.09 5.32 -3.40
C VAL A 93 -5.38 5.66 -4.70
N ARG A 94 -4.38 6.56 -4.65
CA ARG A 94 -3.48 6.86 -5.77
C ARG A 94 -2.16 6.13 -5.59
N THR A 95 -1.65 5.46 -6.60
CA THR A 95 -0.36 4.76 -6.51
C THR A 95 0.80 5.61 -7.05
N PRO A 96 2.03 5.46 -6.52
CA PRO A 96 2.41 4.62 -5.37
C PRO A 96 1.94 5.23 -4.04
N SER A 97 1.58 4.37 -3.07
CA SER A 97 1.17 4.81 -1.72
C SER A 97 1.23 3.68 -0.70
N ASN A 98 1.04 4.04 0.57
CA ASN A 98 0.62 3.08 1.58
C ASN A 98 -0.89 2.88 1.49
N ILE A 99 -1.34 1.63 1.64
CA ILE A 99 -2.75 1.25 1.66
C ILE A 99 -3.07 0.57 2.98
N SER A 100 -4.26 0.83 3.51
CA SER A 100 -4.80 -0.02 4.55
C SER A 100 -5.25 -1.32 3.90
N LEU A 101 -4.93 -2.46 4.50
CA LEU A 101 -5.45 -3.76 4.09
C LEU A 101 -6.65 -4.17 4.94
N GLY A 102 -6.88 -3.54 6.08
CA GLY A 102 -7.95 -3.86 7.01
C GLY A 102 -7.42 -3.82 8.42
N GLU A 103 -8.05 -4.58 9.31
CA GLU A 103 -7.62 -4.68 10.69
C GLU A 103 -7.94 -6.04 11.28
N PHE A 104 -7.06 -6.50 12.16
CA PHE A 104 -7.39 -7.56 13.10
C PHE A 104 -8.06 -6.94 14.32
N GLN A 105 -9.10 -7.61 14.82
CA GLN A 105 -9.79 -7.23 16.03
C GLN A 105 -9.82 -8.42 16.99
N VAL A 106 -9.21 -8.25 18.16
CA VAL A 106 -9.39 -9.17 19.29
C VAL A 106 -10.80 -8.97 19.84
N LEU A 107 -11.58 -10.05 19.92
CA LEU A 107 -12.89 -10.06 20.57
C LEU A 107 -12.71 -10.04 22.10
N PRO A 108 -13.64 -9.43 22.85
CA PRO A 108 -13.61 -9.51 24.30
C PRO A 108 -13.69 -10.98 24.73
N ASP A 109 -12.75 -11.39 25.57
CA ASP A 109 -12.69 -12.75 26.12
C ASP A 109 -13.95 -13.03 26.96
N LEU A 110 -14.41 -14.28 26.97
CA LEU A 110 -15.59 -14.71 27.74
C LEU A 110 -15.28 -14.94 29.23
N GLY A 111 -14.03 -14.83 29.67
CA GLY A 111 -13.68 -14.95 31.08
C GLY A 111 -12.26 -14.47 31.42
N ALA A 112 -12.09 -13.85 32.59
CA ALA A 112 -10.77 -13.42 33.05
C ALA A 112 -9.79 -14.60 33.17
N ASN A 113 -8.57 -14.43 32.66
CA ASN A 113 -7.45 -15.39 32.72
C ASN A 113 -7.58 -16.62 31.82
N VAL A 114 -8.44 -16.60 30.80
CA VAL A 114 -8.35 -17.59 29.71
C VAL A 114 -7.23 -17.17 28.76
N SER A 115 -6.46 -18.15 28.30
CA SER A 115 -5.38 -17.92 27.32
C SER A 115 -5.69 -18.65 26.03
N THR A 116 -5.62 -17.93 24.91
CA THR A 116 -5.73 -18.48 23.56
C THR A 116 -4.36 -18.40 22.90
N THR A 117 -3.80 -19.54 22.54
CA THR A 117 -2.51 -19.67 21.87
C THR A 117 -2.73 -19.87 20.39
N TYR A 118 -1.99 -19.13 19.58
CA TYR A 118 -1.91 -19.24 18.13
C TYR A 118 -0.54 -19.84 17.78
N GLU A 119 -0.52 -21.00 17.14
CA GLU A 119 0.71 -21.70 16.74
C GLU A 119 0.69 -21.95 15.23
N ASP A 120 1.34 -21.07 14.47
CA ASP A 120 1.32 -21.04 13.01
C ASP A 120 -0.10 -21.12 12.44
N MET A 121 -1.05 -20.39 13.04
CA MET A 121 -2.42 -20.36 12.55
C MET A 121 -2.46 -19.59 11.23
N PRO A 122 -2.80 -20.23 10.10
CA PRO A 122 -2.78 -19.56 8.81
C PRO A 122 -3.94 -18.58 8.68
N PHE A 123 -3.71 -17.49 7.96
CA PHE A 123 -4.75 -16.57 7.50
C PHE A 123 -4.49 -16.15 6.06
N THR A 124 -5.56 -15.74 5.38
CA THR A 124 -5.50 -15.24 4.01
C THR A 124 -6.33 -13.96 3.89
N ILE A 125 -5.74 -12.93 3.28
CA ILE A 125 -6.42 -11.68 2.91
C ILE A 125 -6.58 -11.66 1.39
N ALA A 126 -7.82 -11.58 0.93
CA ALA A 126 -8.16 -11.37 -0.47
C ALA A 126 -8.31 -9.86 -0.74
N LEU A 127 -7.45 -9.31 -1.61
CA LEU A 127 -7.54 -7.95 -2.14
C LEU A 127 -8.23 -7.98 -3.51
N THR A 128 -9.41 -7.37 -3.61
CA THR A 128 -10.17 -7.26 -4.85
C THR A 128 -10.10 -5.84 -5.37
N VAL A 129 -9.63 -5.65 -6.60
CA VAL A 129 -9.60 -4.34 -7.25
C VAL A 129 -10.84 -4.21 -8.11
N GLY A 130 -11.72 -3.27 -7.76
CA GLY A 130 -12.98 -3.06 -8.46
C GLY A 130 -12.86 -2.13 -9.65
N GLU A 131 -12.13 -1.02 -9.51
CA GLU A 131 -11.97 -0.03 -10.56
C GLU A 131 -10.58 0.62 -10.53
N VAL A 132 -10.15 1.08 -11.69
CA VAL A 132 -8.93 1.84 -11.93
C VAL A 132 -9.27 2.99 -12.86
N ASN A 133 -9.07 4.23 -12.41
CA ASN A 133 -9.44 5.44 -13.16
C ASN A 133 -10.89 5.39 -13.69
N GLY A 134 -11.79 4.75 -12.93
CA GLY A 134 -13.19 4.56 -13.30
C GLY A 134 -13.47 3.46 -14.34
N GLN A 135 -12.46 2.64 -14.69
CA GLN A 135 -12.60 1.48 -15.58
C GLN A 135 -12.32 0.17 -14.83
N ALA A 136 -12.89 -0.94 -15.28
CA ALA A 136 -12.56 -2.25 -14.72
C ALA A 136 -11.11 -2.65 -15.05
N PRO A 137 -10.36 -3.31 -14.14
CA PRO A 137 -9.03 -3.84 -14.43
C PRO A 137 -9.05 -4.81 -15.63
N SER A 138 -8.02 -4.75 -16.47
CA SER A 138 -7.84 -5.65 -17.62
C SER A 138 -6.36 -5.94 -17.85
N PRO A 139 -5.90 -7.21 -17.74
CA PRO A 139 -6.66 -8.37 -17.26
C PRO A 139 -7.10 -8.22 -15.80
N ASN A 140 -8.24 -8.81 -15.45
CA ASN A 140 -8.77 -8.78 -14.10
C ASN A 140 -8.20 -9.93 -13.27
N ASP A 141 -6.95 -9.81 -12.84
CA ASP A 141 -6.25 -10.82 -12.03
C ASP A 141 -6.58 -10.71 -10.53
N THR A 142 -7.81 -10.27 -10.20
CA THR A 142 -8.28 -10.16 -8.82
C THR A 142 -9.34 -11.21 -8.50
N PRO A 143 -9.39 -11.74 -7.25
CA PRO A 143 -8.67 -11.30 -6.06
C PRO A 143 -7.19 -11.71 -6.01
N ILE A 144 -6.39 -10.86 -5.39
CA ILE A 144 -5.01 -11.14 -5.01
C ILE A 144 -5.03 -11.71 -3.59
N PHE A 145 -4.45 -12.88 -3.40
CA PHE A 145 -4.36 -13.52 -2.08
C PHE A 145 -3.04 -13.16 -1.41
N ILE A 146 -3.14 -12.72 -0.17
CA ILE A 146 -2.01 -12.40 0.72
C ILE A 146 -2.12 -13.38 1.89
N ASP A 147 -1.22 -14.34 1.93
CA ASP A 147 -1.19 -15.35 2.99
C ASP A 147 -0.29 -14.91 4.14
N GLY A 148 -0.56 -15.45 5.32
CA GLY A 148 0.25 -15.22 6.50
C GLY A 148 -0.03 -16.22 7.60
N VAL A 149 0.66 -16.05 8.72
CA VAL A 149 0.51 -16.87 9.92
C VAL A 149 0.45 -16.00 11.17
N LEU A 150 -0.33 -16.44 12.16
CA LEU A 150 -0.42 -15.86 13.49
C LEU A 150 0.36 -16.71 14.47
N ASN A 151 1.16 -16.06 15.31
CA ASN A 151 1.95 -16.71 16.34
C ASN A 151 1.91 -15.91 17.64
N GLY A 152 1.63 -16.56 18.77
CA GLY A 152 1.68 -15.94 20.09
C GLY A 152 0.50 -16.31 20.98
N VAL A 153 0.26 -15.53 22.04
CA VAL A 153 -0.78 -15.81 23.03
C VAL A 153 -1.57 -14.55 23.35
N ILE A 154 -2.88 -14.68 23.46
CA ILE A 154 -3.77 -13.67 24.06
C ILE A 154 -4.18 -14.20 25.43
N THR A 155 -3.99 -13.41 26.49
CA THR A 155 -4.37 -13.77 27.86
C THR A 155 -5.32 -12.73 28.44
N GLY A 156 -6.58 -13.14 28.62
CA GLY A 156 -7.66 -12.22 28.98
C GLY A 156 -7.77 -11.05 28.01
N GLU A 157 -8.28 -9.92 28.52
CA GLU A 157 -8.49 -8.71 27.70
C GLU A 157 -7.28 -7.76 27.66
N THR A 158 -6.24 -8.02 28.45
CA THR A 158 -5.18 -7.04 28.77
C THR A 158 -3.83 -7.37 28.17
N GLN A 159 -3.60 -8.62 27.77
CA GLN A 159 -2.28 -9.07 27.31
C GLN A 159 -2.41 -9.78 25.97
N SER A 160 -1.54 -9.40 25.04
CA SER A 160 -1.38 -10.05 23.74
C SER A 160 0.10 -10.03 23.37
N SER A 161 0.59 -11.17 22.93
CA SER A 161 1.90 -11.32 22.28
C SER A 161 1.74 -11.90 20.87
N VAL A 162 0.53 -11.81 20.30
CA VAL A 162 0.25 -12.36 18.97
C VAL A 162 0.84 -11.43 17.91
N THR A 163 1.67 -11.98 17.05
CA THR A 163 2.22 -11.30 15.88
C THR A 163 1.65 -11.95 14.62
N ALA A 164 1.16 -11.13 13.70
CA ALA A 164 0.78 -11.53 12.36
C ALA A 164 1.97 -11.35 11.41
N THR A 165 2.42 -12.43 10.79
CA THR A 165 3.51 -12.43 9.82
C THR A 165 2.95 -12.74 8.44
N PHE A 166 3.30 -11.91 7.45
CA PHE A 166 2.83 -12.05 6.08
C PHE A 166 3.85 -12.81 5.23
N ASN A 167 3.38 -13.82 4.50
CA ASN A 167 4.19 -14.64 3.63
C ASN A 167 4.17 -14.03 2.22
N LEU A 168 4.97 -12.99 2.02
CA LEU A 168 5.20 -12.41 0.71
C LEU A 168 6.48 -13.00 0.12
N ASP A 169 6.35 -13.68 -1.02
CA ASP A 169 7.51 -14.10 -1.81
C ASP A 169 8.01 -12.88 -2.63
N PRO A 170 9.19 -12.32 -2.33
CA PRO A 170 9.72 -11.17 -3.05
C PRO A 170 9.96 -11.47 -4.54
N ASP A 171 10.21 -12.72 -4.90
CA ASP A 171 10.45 -13.15 -6.29
C ASP A 171 9.14 -13.39 -7.05
N ASN A 172 8.03 -13.55 -6.33
CA ASN A 172 6.72 -13.86 -6.89
C ASN A 172 5.60 -12.99 -6.26
N LEU A 173 5.87 -11.69 -6.17
CA LEU A 173 4.89 -10.74 -5.66
C LEU A 173 3.67 -10.70 -6.60
N PRO A 174 2.43 -10.72 -6.06
CA PRO A 174 1.26 -10.62 -6.89
C PRO A 174 1.24 -9.26 -7.60
N THR A 175 1.25 -9.32 -8.93
CA THR A 175 1.10 -8.17 -9.81
C THR A 175 -0.31 -8.13 -10.39
N PHE A 176 -0.81 -6.95 -10.67
CA PHE A 176 -2.06 -6.77 -11.39
C PHE A 176 -1.99 -5.54 -12.27
N GLN A 177 -2.75 -5.55 -13.36
CA GLN A 177 -2.75 -4.44 -14.31
C GLN A 177 -3.80 -3.39 -13.95
N VAL A 178 -3.38 -2.13 -14.05
CA VAL A 178 -4.08 -0.93 -13.62
C VAL A 178 -4.02 0.05 -14.81
N GLY A 179 -4.82 -0.20 -15.84
CA GLY A 179 -4.71 0.53 -17.12
C GLY A 179 -3.38 0.21 -17.79
N ASP A 180 -2.57 1.24 -18.09
CA ASP A 180 -1.21 1.08 -18.63
C ASP A 180 -0.15 0.88 -17.52
N PHE A 181 -0.55 0.54 -16.30
CA PHE A 181 0.37 0.32 -15.19
C PHE A 181 0.32 -1.13 -14.73
N ILE A 182 1.47 -1.67 -14.33
CA ILE A 182 1.54 -2.89 -13.53
C ILE A 182 1.72 -2.45 -12.08
N ALA A 183 0.74 -2.76 -11.24
CA ALA A 183 0.80 -2.54 -9.82
C ALA A 183 1.23 -3.80 -9.08
N LYS A 184 1.99 -3.62 -8.00
CA LYS A 184 2.43 -4.70 -7.12
C LYS A 184 2.42 -4.24 -5.66
N ILE A 185 2.08 -5.17 -4.76
CA ILE A 185 2.25 -4.96 -3.32
C ILE A 185 3.71 -5.26 -3.01
N THR A 186 4.47 -4.28 -2.55
CA THR A 186 5.93 -4.44 -2.36
C THR A 186 6.34 -4.76 -0.95
N LYS A 187 5.49 -4.44 0.04
CA LYS A 187 5.83 -4.64 1.45
C LYS A 187 4.58 -4.70 2.30
N ILE A 188 4.56 -5.64 3.23
CA ILE A 188 3.67 -5.68 4.38
C ILE A 188 4.55 -6.08 5.56
N ASP A 189 4.64 -5.21 6.56
CA ASP A 189 5.43 -5.48 7.76
C ASP A 189 4.66 -6.41 8.71
N PRO A 190 5.34 -7.27 9.50
CA PRO A 190 4.69 -7.98 10.59
C PRO A 190 4.03 -7.00 11.56
N VAL A 191 2.91 -7.42 12.14
CA VAL A 191 2.11 -6.56 13.02
C VAL A 191 1.80 -7.27 14.33
N ASP A 192 2.12 -6.61 15.44
CA ASP A 192 1.75 -7.06 16.78
C ASP A 192 0.30 -6.70 17.08
N ILE A 193 -0.51 -7.70 17.38
CA ILE A 193 -1.94 -7.54 17.62
C ILE A 193 -2.16 -7.02 19.04
N ALA A 194 -2.77 -5.85 19.12
CA ALA A 194 -3.13 -5.22 20.38
C ALA A 194 -4.19 -6.02 21.14
N PRO A 195 -4.11 -6.12 22.49
CA PRO A 195 -5.15 -6.76 23.29
C PRO A 195 -6.45 -5.93 23.28
N PHE A 196 -7.57 -6.54 23.66
CA PHE A 196 -8.90 -5.90 23.61
C PHE A 196 -8.97 -4.52 24.32
N THR A 197 -8.31 -4.39 25.47
CA THR A 197 -8.28 -3.12 26.23
C THR A 197 -7.55 -1.97 25.53
N THR A 198 -6.75 -2.25 24.50
CA THR A 198 -6.06 -1.24 23.69
C THR A 198 -6.84 -1.01 22.40
N ASN A 199 -7.46 0.17 22.25
CA ASN A 199 -8.23 0.55 21.06
C ASN A 199 -9.32 -0.48 20.66
N GLY A 200 -9.91 -1.19 21.62
CA GLY A 200 -10.90 -2.23 21.36
C GLY A 200 -10.33 -3.49 20.68
N GLY A 201 -9.02 -3.75 20.84
CA GLY A 201 -8.32 -4.88 20.22
C GLY A 201 -8.04 -4.70 18.74
N ARG A 202 -8.23 -3.48 18.21
CA ARG A 202 -8.14 -3.19 16.78
C ARG A 202 -6.71 -2.83 16.38
N THR A 203 -6.17 -3.58 15.44
CA THR A 203 -4.81 -3.44 14.93
C THR A 203 -4.85 -3.33 13.41
N SER A 204 -4.50 -2.15 12.88
CA SER A 204 -4.52 -1.88 11.44
C SER A 204 -3.39 -2.58 10.71
N ILE A 205 -3.69 -3.16 9.55
CA ILE A 205 -2.70 -3.76 8.66
C ILE A 205 -2.45 -2.79 7.52
N GLN A 206 -1.18 -2.51 7.24
CA GLN A 206 -0.79 -1.59 6.18
C GLN A 206 0.13 -2.30 5.19
N GLY A 207 -0.11 -2.08 3.91
CA GLY A 207 0.77 -2.51 2.83
C GLY A 207 1.27 -1.31 2.02
N ARG A 208 2.33 -1.51 1.24
CA ARG A 208 2.78 -0.56 0.24
C ARG A 208 2.45 -1.07 -1.14
N ILE A 209 1.87 -0.20 -1.96
CA ILE A 209 1.61 -0.46 -3.36
C ILE A 209 2.45 0.45 -4.25
N GLU A 210 3.06 -0.15 -5.27
CA GLU A 210 3.80 0.55 -6.31
C GLU A 210 3.18 0.26 -7.66
N ALA A 211 3.24 1.23 -8.57
CA ALA A 211 2.77 1.08 -9.94
C ALA A 211 3.85 1.56 -10.90
N VAL A 212 4.13 0.75 -11.92
CA VAL A 212 5.10 1.06 -12.97
C VAL A 212 4.36 1.13 -14.29
N GLN A 213 4.59 2.19 -15.06
CA GLN A 213 3.97 2.33 -16.38
C GLN A 213 4.57 1.31 -17.35
N ILE A 214 3.71 0.63 -18.11
CA ILE A 214 4.05 -0.26 -19.21
C ILE A 214 4.46 0.65 -20.39
N PRO A 215 5.69 0.54 -20.93
CA PRO A 215 6.09 1.30 -22.09
C PRO A 215 5.17 1.04 -23.26
N GLU A 216 4.60 2.10 -23.84
CA GLU A 216 3.70 1.96 -24.98
C GLU A 216 4.43 1.31 -26.17
N PRO A 217 3.80 0.37 -26.91
CA PRO A 217 4.41 -0.29 -28.07
C PRO A 217 4.89 0.69 -29.15
N ALA A 218 4.25 1.86 -29.25
CA ALA A 218 4.63 2.91 -30.19
C ALA A 218 6.04 3.45 -29.93
N SER A 219 6.48 3.51 -28.67
CA SER A 219 7.83 3.96 -28.29
C SER A 219 8.91 3.05 -28.89
N ILE A 220 8.66 1.73 -28.85
CA ILE A 220 9.54 0.72 -29.46
C ILE A 220 9.50 0.84 -30.98
N ALA A 221 8.31 1.02 -31.56
CA ALA A 221 8.15 1.17 -33.00
C ALA A 221 8.87 2.42 -33.53
N VAL A 222 8.76 3.57 -32.84
CA VAL A 222 9.47 4.81 -33.20
C VAL A 222 10.98 4.62 -33.10
N PHE A 223 11.46 3.94 -32.07
CA PHE A 223 12.89 3.66 -31.92
C PHE A 223 13.41 2.75 -33.05
N LEU A 224 12.66 1.71 -33.40
CA LEU A 224 13.00 0.80 -34.49
C LEU A 224 12.93 1.49 -35.86
N VAL A 225 11.93 2.35 -36.10
CA VAL A 225 11.81 3.14 -37.33
C VAL A 225 12.95 4.15 -37.46
N ALA A 226 13.34 4.81 -36.36
CA ALA A 226 14.47 5.73 -36.35
C ALA A 226 15.80 5.01 -36.65
N LEU A 227 16.03 3.83 -36.05
CA LEU A 227 17.20 2.99 -36.31
C LEU A 227 17.23 2.48 -37.75
N ALA A 228 16.13 1.91 -38.23
CA ALA A 228 16.03 1.38 -39.59
C ALA A 228 16.16 2.48 -40.65
N GLY A 229 15.53 3.64 -40.41
CA GLY A 229 15.62 4.83 -41.26
C GLY A 229 17.05 5.39 -41.32
N GLY A 230 17.72 5.51 -40.16
CA GLY A 230 19.10 5.99 -40.07
C GLY A 230 20.10 5.06 -40.78
N LEU A 231 19.97 3.75 -40.61
CA LEU A 231 20.80 2.77 -41.31
C LEU A 231 20.53 2.73 -42.82
N GLY A 232 19.26 2.89 -43.24
CA GLY A 232 18.88 2.96 -44.65
C GLY A 232 19.48 4.17 -45.37
N LEU A 233 19.44 5.35 -44.74
CA LEU A 233 20.02 6.58 -45.28
C LEU A 233 21.55 6.50 -45.38
N ARG A 234 22.22 5.88 -44.39
CA ARG A 234 23.68 5.68 -44.43
C ARG A 234 24.12 4.79 -45.60
N ARG A 235 23.36 3.73 -45.92
CA ARG A 235 23.65 2.86 -47.08
C ARG A 235 23.49 3.60 -48.41
N ARG A 236 22.46 4.45 -48.55
CA ARG A 236 22.29 5.29 -49.75
C ARG A 236 23.40 6.32 -49.91
N ALA A 237 23.84 6.96 -48.83
CA ALA A 237 24.93 7.94 -48.87
C ALA A 237 26.26 7.32 -49.29
N LEU A 238 26.58 6.10 -48.84
CA LEU A 238 27.79 5.39 -49.24
C LEU A 238 27.75 4.91 -50.70
N ALA A 239 26.59 4.47 -51.19
CA ALA A 239 26.42 4.07 -52.59
C ALA A 239 26.62 5.23 -53.57
N HIS A 240 26.20 6.45 -53.21
CA HIS A 240 26.39 7.64 -54.03
C HIS A 240 27.84 8.16 -54.07
N LYS A 241 28.69 7.80 -53.11
CA LYS A 241 30.09 8.23 -53.05
C LYS A 241 31.04 7.31 -53.84
N ALA A 242 30.56 6.16 -54.28
CA ALA A 242 31.31 5.16 -55.03
C ALA A 242 31.02 5.19 -56.55
N ALA A 243 30.11 6.06 -56.99
CA ALA A 243 29.84 6.37 -58.39
C ALA A 243 30.49 7.71 -58.75
#